data_AF-A0A7S1VU15-F1
#
_entry.id   AF-A0A7S1VU15-F1
#
_cell.length_a   1.000
_cell.length_b   1.000
_cell.length_c   1.000
_cell.angle_alpha   90.00
_cell.angle_beta   90.00
_cell.angle_gamma   90.00
#
_symmetry.space_group_name_H-M   'P 1'
#
loop_
_entity.id
_entity.type
_entity.pdbx_description
1 polymer ?
#
loop_
_entity_poly.entity_id
_entity_poly.type
_entity_poly.pdbx_seq_one_letter_code
_entity_poly.pdbx_strand_id
1 'polypeptide(L)'
;SSTPPEALLLVRRPEGSVLISGDSLQNWGTSDQFFNCAGRVVMNLMGFIKPYNVGPGWYSIAKPNKEEVEALLDLDFDHVLPVHGAPVIGKARQKYADVIYGLKEQDST
;
A
#
# COMPACT_ATOMS: atom_id res chain seq x y z
N SER A 1 1.17 -13.35 5.18
CA SER A 1 0.78 -14.51 4.36
C SER A 1 -0.20 -13.95 3.35
N SER A 2 -0.05 -14.29 2.07
CA SER A 2 -0.95 -13.87 1.00
C SER A 2 -0.89 -14.91 -0.12
N THR A 3 -1.93 -15.00 -0.95
CA THR A 3 -1.99 -15.94 -2.09
C THR A 3 -2.45 -15.20 -3.35
N PRO A 4 -1.55 -14.86 -4.30
CA PRO A 4 -0.13 -15.24 -4.33
C PRO A 4 0.69 -14.56 -3.23
N PRO A 5 1.83 -15.18 -2.83
CA PRO A 5 2.71 -14.59 -1.84
C PRO A 5 3.36 -13.32 -2.39
N GLU A 6 3.32 -12.26 -1.60
CA GLU A 6 4.06 -11.03 -1.86
C GLU A 6 5.12 -10.82 -0.78
N ALA A 7 6.30 -10.39 -1.21
CA ALA A 7 7.42 -10.09 -0.32
C ALA A 7 7.70 -8.59 -0.32
N LEU A 8 8.09 -8.08 0.84
CA LEU A 8 8.55 -6.71 1.01
C LEU A 8 10.08 -6.70 1.10
N LEU A 9 10.70 -5.67 0.52
CA LEU A 9 12.14 -5.45 0.67
C LEU A 9 12.40 -4.21 1.52
N LEU A 10 12.98 -4.42 2.70
CA LEU A 10 13.43 -3.34 3.58
C LEU A 10 14.91 -3.04 3.33
N VAL A 11 15.20 -1.88 2.75
CA VAL A 11 16.55 -1.39 2.52
C VAL A 11 16.94 -0.42 3.63
N ARG A 12 17.84 -0.85 4.51
CA ARG A 12 18.31 -0.02 5.63
C ARG A 12 19.31 1.03 5.16
N ARG A 13 19.14 2.25 5.66
CA ARG A 13 20.02 3.39 5.35
C ARG A 13 20.22 4.27 6.60
N PRO A 14 21.40 4.87 6.81
CA PRO A 14 21.62 5.83 7.89
C PRO A 14 20.63 7.01 7.89
N GLU A 15 20.24 7.47 6.70
CA GLU A 15 19.34 8.60 6.48
C GLU A 15 17.84 8.26 6.60
N GLY A 16 17.50 6.98 6.75
CA GLY A 16 16.11 6.49 6.81
C GLY A 16 15.89 5.27 5.93
N SER A 17 15.38 4.18 6.51
CA SER A 17 15.15 2.93 5.77
C SER A 17 13.98 3.07 4.78
N VAL A 18 14.12 2.39 3.63
CA VAL A 18 13.14 2.40 2.53
C VAL A 18 12.47 1.03 2.44
N LEU A 19 11.15 1.00 2.49
CA LEU A 19 10.35 -0.20 2.23
C LEU A 19 9.89 -0.19 0.76
N ILE A 20 10.28 -1.21 0.01
CA ILE A 20 9.78 -1.44 -1.35
C ILE A 20 8.62 -2.43 -1.26
N SER A 21 7.43 -1.99 -1.64
CA SER A 21 6.17 -2.61 -1.21
C SER A 21 5.37 -3.38 -2.26
N GLY A 22 5.76 -3.32 -3.53
CA GLY A 22 4.95 -3.90 -4.61
C GLY A 22 3.53 -3.32 -4.61
N ASP A 23 2.53 -4.21 -4.68
CA ASP A 23 1.11 -3.88 -4.72
C ASP A 23 0.49 -3.67 -3.33
N SER A 24 1.09 -4.23 -2.26
CA SER A 24 0.53 -4.21 -0.90
C SER A 24 0.33 -2.80 -0.32
N LEU A 25 1.33 -1.91 -0.44
CA LEU A 25 1.22 -0.51 -0.08
C LEU A 25 1.32 0.34 -1.35
N GLN A 26 0.35 1.23 -1.52
CA GLN A 26 0.20 2.09 -2.69
C GLN A 26 0.15 3.56 -2.27
N ASN A 27 0.55 4.46 -3.15
CA ASN A 27 0.43 5.90 -2.93
C ASN A 27 -0.06 6.61 -4.19
N TRP A 28 -1.19 6.13 -4.70
CA TRP A 28 -1.79 6.63 -5.93
C TRP A 28 -2.72 7.81 -5.65
N GLY A 29 -2.16 8.93 -5.18
CA GLY A 29 -2.94 10.07 -4.69
C GLY A 29 -3.78 10.81 -5.74
N THR A 30 -3.46 10.69 -7.03
CA THR A 30 -4.21 11.33 -8.11
C THR A 30 -4.13 10.52 -9.41
N SER A 31 -5.11 10.71 -10.29
CA SER A 31 -5.02 10.26 -11.67
C SER A 31 -4.18 11.26 -12.47
N ASP A 32 -3.10 10.79 -13.07
CA ASP A 32 -2.22 11.63 -13.89
C ASP A 32 -2.67 11.71 -15.37
N GLN A 33 -1.79 12.22 -16.21
CA GLN A 33 -2.01 12.38 -17.65
C GLN A 33 -2.07 11.08 -18.44
N PHE A 34 -1.64 9.95 -17.85
CA PHE A 34 -1.64 8.64 -18.51
C PHE A 34 -2.98 7.92 -18.37
N PHE A 35 -3.89 8.47 -17.56
CA PHE A 35 -5.27 8.00 -17.49
C PHE A 35 -6.13 8.55 -18.62
N ASN A 36 -6.84 7.66 -19.30
CA ASN A 36 -8.02 8.07 -20.05
C ASN A 36 -9.19 8.42 -19.08
N CYS A 37 -10.21 9.11 -19.61
CA CYS A 37 -11.34 9.58 -18.81
C CYS A 37 -12.07 8.44 -18.08
N ALA A 38 -12.36 7.34 -18.79
CA ALA A 38 -13.06 6.19 -18.21
C ALA A 38 -12.26 5.54 -17.06
N GLY A 39 -10.96 5.32 -17.26
CA GLY A 39 -10.06 4.75 -16.26
C GLY A 39 -9.95 5.61 -15.02
N ARG A 40 -9.91 6.94 -15.18
CA ARG A 40 -9.90 7.88 -14.05
C ARG A 40 -11.15 7.69 -13.18
N VAL A 41 -12.32 7.63 -13.81
CA VAL A 41 -13.59 7.46 -13.11
C VAL A 41 -13.65 6.10 -12.41
N VAL A 42 -13.36 5.02 -13.15
CA VAL A 42 -13.44 3.66 -12.61
C VAL A 42 -12.46 3.44 -11.46
N MET A 43 -11.19 3.83 -11.59
CA MET A 43 -10.20 3.62 -10.53
C MET A 43 -10.46 4.47 -9.29
N ASN A 44 -11.04 5.65 -9.46
CA ASN A 44 -11.47 6.47 -8.32
C ASN A 44 -12.65 5.82 -7.58
N LEU A 45 -13.68 5.35 -8.31
CA LEU A 45 -14.84 4.66 -7.72
C LEU A 45 -14.46 3.35 -7.03
N MET A 46 -13.48 2.61 -7.57
CA MET A 46 -12.96 1.39 -6.96
C MET A 46 -12.01 1.65 -5.78
N GLY A 47 -11.74 2.92 -5.43
CA GLY A 47 -10.92 3.30 -4.28
C GLY A 47 -9.41 3.16 -4.48
N PHE A 48 -8.93 2.96 -5.72
CA PHE A 48 -7.49 2.89 -6.00
C PHE A 48 -6.81 4.26 -5.91
N ILE A 49 -7.50 5.32 -6.33
CA ILE A 49 -6.95 6.68 -6.31
C ILE A 49 -7.08 7.26 -4.90
N LYS A 50 -6.12 6.92 -4.04
CA LYS A 50 -6.03 7.35 -2.65
C LYS A 50 -4.55 7.40 -2.21
N PRO A 51 -4.12 8.45 -1.49
CA PRO A 51 -2.78 8.48 -0.90
C PRO A 51 -2.69 7.49 0.26
N TYR A 52 -1.50 6.91 0.44
CA TYR A 52 -1.17 6.01 1.56
C TYR A 52 -2.21 4.89 1.74
N ASN A 53 -2.40 4.07 0.72
CA ASN A 53 -3.43 3.04 0.71
C ASN A 53 -2.83 1.64 0.86
N VAL A 54 -3.59 0.73 1.45
CA VAL A 54 -3.33 -0.71 1.28
C VAL A 54 -3.98 -1.10 -0.04
N GLY A 55 -3.21 -1.73 -0.93
CA GLY A 55 -3.61 -1.98 -2.31
C GLY A 55 -4.97 -2.67 -2.40
N PRO A 56 -6.05 -2.01 -2.89
CA PRO A 56 -7.40 -2.57 -2.81
C PRO A 56 -7.54 -3.89 -3.56
N GLY A 57 -6.97 -3.96 -4.77
CA GLY A 57 -6.94 -5.17 -5.58
C GLY A 57 -6.12 -6.28 -4.93
N TRP A 58 -4.92 -5.96 -4.42
CA TRP A 58 -4.07 -6.91 -3.72
C TRP A 58 -4.75 -7.45 -2.47
N TYR A 59 -5.26 -6.58 -1.60
CA TYR A 59 -5.93 -7.00 -0.37
C TYR A 59 -7.10 -7.93 -0.72
N SER A 60 -7.98 -7.52 -1.65
CA SER A 60 -9.15 -8.32 -2.03
C SER A 60 -8.83 -9.68 -2.66
N ILE A 61 -7.75 -9.79 -3.44
CA ILE A 61 -7.42 -11.01 -4.19
C ILE A 61 -6.47 -11.90 -3.40
N ALA A 62 -5.40 -11.30 -2.86
CA ALA A 62 -4.33 -12.02 -2.20
C ALA A 62 -4.68 -12.45 -0.77
N LYS A 63 -5.80 -11.94 -0.25
CA LYS A 63 -6.36 -12.22 1.07
C LYS A 63 -5.33 -12.31 2.20
N PRO A 64 -4.49 -11.28 2.39
CA PRO A 64 -3.48 -11.34 3.42
C PRO A 64 -4.11 -11.36 4.81
N ASN A 65 -3.46 -12.06 5.74
CA ASN A 65 -3.83 -11.97 7.15
C ASN A 65 -3.69 -10.50 7.62
N LYS A 66 -4.73 -9.98 8.29
CA LYS A 66 -4.80 -8.58 8.71
C LYS A 66 -3.69 -8.24 9.71
N GLU A 67 -3.48 -9.08 10.71
CA GLU A 67 -2.48 -8.88 11.76
C GLU A 67 -1.07 -8.81 11.15
N GLU A 68 -0.79 -9.58 10.10
CA GLU A 68 0.47 -9.49 9.36
C GLU A 68 0.63 -8.18 8.58
N VAL A 69 -0.46 -7.60 8.07
CA VAL A 69 -0.42 -6.25 7.46
C VAL A 69 -0.22 -5.18 8.53
N GLU A 70 -0.81 -5.35 9.72
CA GLU A 70 -0.59 -4.45 10.86
C GLU A 70 0.86 -4.50 11.35
N ALA A 71 1.46 -5.70 11.40
CA ALA A 71 2.85 -5.92 11.78
C ALA A 71 3.86 -5.22 10.85
N LEU A 72 3.44 -4.75 9.67
CA LEU A 72 4.28 -3.89 8.84
C LEU A 72 4.71 -2.63 9.59
N LEU A 73 3.85 -2.08 10.47
CA LEU A 73 4.16 -0.90 11.26
C LEU A 73 5.21 -1.15 12.35
N ASP A 74 5.57 -2.41 12.61
CA ASP A 74 6.68 -2.76 13.50
C ASP A 74 8.04 -2.69 12.78
N LEU A 75 8.04 -2.67 11.44
CA LEU A 75 9.24 -2.48 10.65
C LEU A 75 9.74 -1.03 10.77
N ASP A 76 11.05 -0.87 10.91
CA ASP A 76 11.70 0.43 10.95
C ASP A 76 11.92 0.96 9.52
N PHE A 77 10.92 1.64 8.97
CA PHE A 77 10.99 2.35 7.70
C PHE A 77 10.45 3.78 7.80
N ASP A 78 11.13 4.70 7.11
CA ASP A 78 10.75 6.11 7.02
C ASP A 78 10.18 6.46 5.64
N HIS A 79 10.56 5.68 4.62
CA HIS A 79 10.14 5.86 3.24
C HIS A 79 9.45 4.60 2.70
N VAL A 80 8.53 4.79 1.76
CA VAL A 80 7.94 3.69 0.96
C VAL A 80 8.15 4.00 -0.52
N LEU A 81 8.64 3.00 -1.26
CA LEU A 81 8.69 3.00 -2.71
C LEU A 81 7.66 1.99 -3.25
N PRO A 82 6.42 2.45 -3.52
CA PRO A 82 5.37 1.58 -4.05
C PRO A 82 5.48 1.42 -5.56
N VAL A 83 4.85 0.38 -6.12
CA VAL A 83 4.73 0.27 -7.59
C VAL A 83 3.65 1.20 -8.16
N HIS A 84 2.69 1.62 -7.32
CA HIS A 84 1.59 2.49 -7.70
C HIS A 84 1.69 3.89 -7.08
N GLY A 85 1.77 4.88 -7.97
CA GLY A 85 1.80 6.30 -7.61
C GLY A 85 3.20 6.81 -7.28
N ALA A 86 3.28 7.77 -6.36
CA ALA A 86 4.53 8.45 -6.04
C ALA A 86 5.24 7.84 -4.82
N PRO A 87 6.58 7.91 -4.73
CA PRO A 87 7.30 7.56 -3.51
C PRO A 87 6.78 8.35 -2.30
N VAL A 88 6.66 7.69 -1.15
CA VAL A 88 6.34 8.34 0.12
C VAL A 88 7.63 8.64 0.84
N ILE A 89 8.01 9.91 0.87
CA ILE A 89 9.23 10.36 1.52
C ILE A 89 8.90 10.88 2.92
N GLY A 90 9.55 10.31 3.94
CA GLY A 90 9.47 10.76 5.31
C GLY A 90 8.17 10.35 5.99
N LYS A 91 8.29 9.83 7.22
CA LYS A 91 7.16 9.46 8.08
C LYS A 91 6.16 8.53 7.37
N ALA A 92 6.63 7.68 6.46
CA ALA A 92 5.74 6.81 5.68
C ALA A 92 4.94 5.90 6.60
N ARG A 93 5.59 5.31 7.61
CA ARG A 93 4.92 4.48 8.61
C ARG A 93 3.71 5.16 9.25
N GLN A 94 3.85 6.43 9.68
CA GLN A 94 2.75 7.19 10.28
C GLN A 94 1.65 7.51 9.26
N LYS A 95 2.02 7.82 8.01
CA LYS A 95 1.05 8.12 6.94
C LYS A 95 0.18 6.92 6.57
N TYR A 96 0.70 5.69 6.70
CA TYR A 96 -0.05 4.46 6.44
C TYR A 96 -0.81 3.91 7.66
N ALA A 97 -0.52 4.39 8.87
CA ALA A 97 -1.08 3.84 10.10
C ALA A 97 -2.61 3.81 10.11
N ASP A 98 -3.25 4.92 9.75
CA ASP A 98 -4.72 5.03 9.76
C ASP A 98 -5.38 4.03 8.82
N VAL A 99 -4.83 3.81 7.62
CA VAL A 99 -5.42 2.85 6.67
C VAL A 99 -5.18 1.41 7.10
N ILE A 100 -4.01 1.11 7.69
CA ILE A 100 -3.63 -0.24 8.11
C ILE A 100 -4.48 -0.67 9.31
N TYR A 101 -4.56 0.15 10.36
CA TYR A 101 -5.42 -0.15 11.51
C TYR A 101 -6.92 -0.12 11.15
N GLY A 102 -7.29 0.65 10.12
CA GLY A 102 -8.64 0.73 9.61
C GLY A 102 -9.06 -0.45 8.70
N LEU A 103 -8.17 -1.41 8.44
CA LEU A 103 -8.51 -2.59 7.64
C LEU A 103 -9.60 -3.41 8.30
N LYS A 104 -10.54 -3.90 7.48
CA LYS A 104 -11.53 -4.88 7.91
C LYS A 104 -10.94 -6.27 7.74
N GLU A 105 -11.26 -7.15 8.68
CA GLU A 105 -10.96 -8.57 8.55
C GLU A 105 -11.62 -9.11 7.28
N GLN A 106 -10.95 -10.07 6.65
CA GLN A 106 -11.48 -10.66 5.42
C GLN A 106 -12.30 -11.89 5.74
N ASP A 107 -13.49 -11.98 5.16
CA ASP A 107 -14.35 -13.14 5.34
C ASP A 107 -13.69 -14.38 4.73
N SER A 108 -13.50 -15.39 5.58
CA SER A 108 -13.07 -16.74 5.21
C SER A 108 -14.18 -17.44 4.42
N THR A 109 -14.31 -17.12 3.13
CA THR A 109 -15.09 -17.91 2.17
C THR A 109 -14.16 -18.80 1.35
#